data_AF-C4PDD1-F1
#
_entry.id   AF-C4PDD1-F1
#
_cell.length_a   1.000
_cell.length_b   1.000
_cell.length_c   1.000
_cell.angle_alpha   90.00
_cell.angle_beta   90.00
_cell.angle_gamma   90.00
#
_symmetry.space_group_name_H-M   'P 1'
#
loop_
_entity.id
_entity.type
_entity.pdbx_description
1 polymer ?
#
loop_
_entity_poly.entity_id
_entity_poly.type
_entity_poly.pdbx_seq_one_letter_code
_entity_poly.pdbx_strand_id
1 'polypeptide(L)'
;YDWDVVNEPFQSTSTLPWGNVFAQLIGPEYIALAFRLAHRADPDARLFLNEVLIDFGGPKADAFRDLVVRLLDQGVPIHGIGIQSH
;
A
#
# COMPACT_ATOMS: atom_id res chain seq x y z
N TYR A 1 -1.27 -14.68 -10.32
CA TYR A 1 -0.47 -13.87 -11.26
C TYR A 1 -0.17 -12.52 -10.64
N ASP A 2 -1.10 -11.99 -9.86
CA ASP A 2 -0.95 -10.82 -9.01
C ASP A 2 -1.32 -11.11 -7.53
N TRP A 3 -0.99 -10.18 -6.65
CA TRP A 3 -1.37 -10.15 -5.25
C TRP A 3 -1.63 -8.72 -4.79
N ASP A 4 -2.75 -8.52 -4.09
CA ASP A 4 -2.92 -7.38 -3.19
C ASP A 4 -2.09 -7.63 -1.93
N VAL A 5 -0.86 -7.14 -1.92
CA VAL A 5 0.10 -7.41 -0.83
C VAL A 5 -0.32 -6.70 0.45
N VAL A 6 -0.84 -5.49 0.33
CA VAL A 6 -1.47 -4.74 1.42
C VAL A 6 -2.79 -4.18 0.89
N ASN A 7 -3.86 -4.43 1.65
CA ASN A 7 -5.21 -3.97 1.36
C ASN A 7 -5.65 -2.94 2.40
N GLU A 8 -6.18 -1.81 1.95
CA GLU A 8 -6.79 -0.76 2.79
C GLU A 8 -5.92 -0.32 3.97
N PRO A 9 -4.68 0.15 3.74
CA PRO A 9 -3.85 0.66 4.83
C PRO A 9 -4.46 1.92 5.49
N PHE A 10 -5.35 2.65 4.80
CA PHE A 10 -6.00 3.85 5.32
C PHE A 10 -7.43 3.57 5.79
N GLN A 11 -7.77 4.09 6.97
CA GLN A 11 -9.17 4.22 7.38
C GLN A 11 -9.90 5.25 6.49
N SER A 12 -11.23 5.14 6.34
CA SER A 12 -12.02 5.90 5.36
C SER A 12 -11.84 7.43 5.41
N THR A 13 -11.58 8.00 6.59
CA THR A 13 -11.41 9.44 6.79
C THR A 13 -9.99 9.83 7.22
N SER A 14 -9.05 8.88 7.22
CA SER A 14 -7.67 9.09 7.69
C SER A 14 -6.73 9.36 6.51
N THR A 15 -5.77 10.25 6.71
CA THR A 15 -4.60 10.44 5.83
C THR A 15 -3.35 9.73 6.35
N LEU A 16 -3.50 8.90 7.38
CA LEU A 16 -2.43 8.12 8.00
C LEU A 16 -2.68 6.62 7.84
N PRO A 17 -1.72 5.85 7.29
CA PRO A 17 -1.85 4.41 7.08
C PRO A 17 -1.49 3.56 8.32
N TRP A 18 -1.57 4.16 9.52
CA TRP A 18 -1.02 3.61 10.77
C TRP A 18 -2.08 3.08 11.74
N GLY A 19 -3.35 3.18 11.38
CA GLY A 19 -4.49 2.79 12.22
C GLY A 19 -4.72 1.27 12.30
N ASN A 20 -3.67 0.45 12.26
CA ASN A 20 -3.75 -1.02 12.25
C ASN A 20 -2.66 -1.68 13.12
N VAL A 21 -2.85 -2.97 13.44
CA VAL A 21 -1.97 -3.74 14.33
C VAL A 21 -0.56 -3.93 13.76
N PHE A 22 -0.41 -4.02 12.43
CA PHE A 22 0.90 -4.20 11.79
C PHE A 22 1.77 -2.96 11.99
N ALA A 23 1.20 -1.76 11.79
CA ALA A 23 1.89 -0.51 12.07
C ALA A 23 2.26 -0.36 13.56
N GLN A 24 1.43 -0.86 14.47
CA GLN A 24 1.69 -0.80 15.92
C GLN A 24 2.83 -1.74 16.36
N LEU A 25 2.91 -2.93 15.77
CA LEU A 25 3.88 -3.96 16.17
C LEU A 25 5.21 -3.88 15.41
N ILE A 26 5.15 -3.57 14.11
CA ILE A 26 6.33 -3.54 13.23
C ILE A 26 6.83 -2.11 13.07
N GLY A 27 5.95 -1.12 13.05
CA GLY A 27 6.28 0.27 12.73
C GLY A 27 5.83 0.69 11.32
N PRO A 28 6.08 1.95 10.93
CA PRO A 28 5.63 2.50 9.66
C PRO A 28 6.20 1.81 8.41
N GLU A 29 7.26 1.02 8.57
CA GLU A 29 7.92 0.25 7.51
C GLU A 29 7.18 -1.03 7.11
N TYR A 30 6.11 -1.42 7.82
CA TYR A 30 5.45 -2.73 7.59
C TYR A 30 5.02 -2.94 6.13
N ILE A 31 4.58 -1.88 5.44
CA ILE A 31 4.19 -1.95 4.02
C ILE A 31 5.41 -2.27 3.16
N ALA A 32 6.51 -1.53 3.31
CA ALA A 32 7.74 -1.79 2.57
C ALA A 32 8.28 -3.20 2.85
N LEU A 33 8.20 -3.65 4.10
CA LEU A 33 8.60 -4.99 4.50
C LEU A 33 7.74 -6.06 3.82
N ALA A 34 6.41 -5.90 3.81
CA ALA A 34 5.49 -6.85 3.19
C ALA A 34 5.79 -7.03 1.69
N PHE A 35 5.97 -5.93 0.95
CA PHE A 35 6.31 -5.99 -0.48
C PHE A 35 7.66 -6.63 -0.76
N ARG A 36 8.69 -6.30 0.03
CA ARG A 36 10.02 -6.91 -0.13
C ARG A 36 10.00 -8.41 0.18
N LEU A 37 9.22 -8.83 1.16
CA LEU A 37 9.06 -10.25 1.49
C LEU A 37 8.25 -10.99 0.40
N ALA A 38 7.16 -10.39 -0.09
CA ALA A 38 6.36 -10.96 -1.17
C ALA A 38 7.20 -11.15 -2.45
N HIS A 39 7.95 -10.13 -2.86
CA HIS A 39 8.82 -10.23 -4.03
C HIS A 39 9.97 -11.24 -3.85
N ARG A 40 10.47 -11.41 -2.63
CA ARG A 40 11.47 -12.46 -2.34
C ARG A 40 10.86 -13.86 -2.46
N ALA A 41 9.61 -14.03 -2.05
CA ALA A 41 8.92 -15.32 -2.09
C ALA A 41 8.51 -15.71 -3.52
N ASP A 42 8.06 -14.75 -4.33
CA ASP A 42 7.71 -14.93 -5.73
C ASP A 42 8.11 -13.68 -6.54
N PRO A 43 9.29 -13.68 -7.18
CA PRO A 43 9.77 -12.54 -7.97
C PRO A 43 8.92 -12.27 -9.23
N ASP A 44 8.19 -13.26 -9.73
CA ASP A 44 7.42 -13.16 -10.98
C ASP A 44 6.00 -12.62 -10.76
N ALA A 45 5.52 -12.60 -9.51
CA ALA A 45 4.22 -12.07 -9.15
C ALA A 45 4.14 -10.53 -9.30
N ARG A 46 3.02 -10.05 -9.84
CA ARG A 46 2.69 -8.62 -9.82
C ARG A 46 2.14 -8.22 -8.46
N LEU A 47 2.74 -7.21 -7.82
CA LEU A 47 2.43 -6.85 -6.44
C LEU A 47 1.69 -5.51 -6.41
N PHE A 48 0.51 -5.49 -5.80
CA PHE A 48 -0.39 -4.35 -5.78
C PHE A 48 -0.60 -3.82 -4.37
N LEU A 49 -0.68 -2.49 -4.26
CA LEU A 49 -1.21 -1.80 -3.09
C LEU A 49 -2.66 -1.42 -3.41
N ASN A 50 -3.63 -1.99 -2.69
CA ASN A 50 -5.05 -1.85 -3.01
C ASN A 50 -5.77 -0.95 -1.99
N GLU A 51 -6.63 -0.06 -2.48
CA GLU A 51 -7.33 0.91 -1.63
C GLU A 51 -8.70 1.32 -2.19
N VAL A 52 -9.60 1.70 -1.29
CA VAL A 52 -10.95 2.19 -1.59
C VAL A 52 -11.05 3.72 -1.46
N LEU A 53 -12.02 4.33 -2.14
CA LEU A 53 -12.33 5.76 -2.11
C LEU A 53 -11.23 6.69 -2.65
N ILE A 54 -10.18 6.17 -3.26
CA ILE A 54 -9.11 6.98 -3.87
C ILE A 54 -9.49 7.48 -5.28
N ASP A 55 -10.53 6.91 -5.87
CA ASP A 55 -11.14 7.30 -7.15
C ASP A 55 -11.93 8.62 -7.09
N PHE A 56 -12.34 9.04 -5.90
CA PHE A 56 -13.01 10.35 -5.68
C PHE A 56 -12.02 11.51 -5.51
N GLY A 57 -10.71 11.25 -5.47
CA GLY A 57 -9.69 12.25 -5.18
C GLY A 57 -9.69 12.72 -3.71
N GLY A 58 -9.15 13.91 -3.48
CA GLY A 58 -9.13 14.54 -2.16
C GLY A 58 -8.01 14.02 -1.22
N PRO A 59 -8.08 14.36 0.09
CA PRO A 59 -6.95 14.18 1.00
C PRO A 59 -6.48 12.72 1.15
N LYS A 60 -7.40 11.75 1.10
CA LYS A 60 -7.04 10.32 1.18
C LYS A 60 -6.28 9.88 -0.08
N ALA A 61 -6.75 10.27 -1.27
CA ALA A 61 -6.08 9.98 -2.52
C ALA A 61 -4.69 10.63 -2.61
N ASP A 62 -4.55 11.87 -2.14
CA ASP A 62 -3.26 12.57 -2.05
C ASP A 62 -2.30 11.84 -1.11
N ALA A 63 -2.76 11.48 0.09
CA ALA A 63 -1.93 10.74 1.06
C ALA A 63 -1.55 9.34 0.55
N PHE A 64 -2.45 8.67 -0.16
CA PHE A 64 -2.17 7.39 -0.80
C PHE A 64 -1.11 7.52 -1.90
N ARG A 65 -1.24 8.52 -2.78
CA ARG A 65 -0.23 8.82 -3.81
C ARG A 65 1.13 9.11 -3.17
N ASP A 66 1.17 9.95 -2.14
CA ASP A 66 2.41 10.32 -1.46
C ASP A 66 3.05 9.12 -0.73
N LEU A 67 2.24 8.18 -0.21
CA LEU A 67 2.74 6.90 0.29
C LEU A 67 3.37 6.08 -0.83
N VAL A 68 2.70 5.90 -1.97
CA VAL A 68 3.22 5.12 -3.10
C VAL A 68 4.53 5.71 -3.61
N VAL A 69 4.61 7.04 -3.81
CA VAL A 69 5.84 7.72 -4.26
C VAL A 69 6.98 7.45 -3.30
N ARG A 70 6.77 7.62 -1.98
CA ARG A 70 7.81 7.33 -0.98
C ARG A 70 8.27 5.87 -1.01
N LEU A 71 7.37 4.92 -1.22
CA LEU A 71 7.73 3.49 -1.31
C LEU A 71 8.54 3.20 -2.58
N LEU A 72 8.16 3.79 -3.72
CA LEU A 72 8.92 3.69 -4.96
C LEU A 72 10.31 4.32 -4.84
N ASP A 73 10.44 5.49 -4.21
CA ASP A 73 11.72 6.15 -3.93
C ASP A 73 12.64 5.30 -3.03
N GLN A 74 12.06 4.45 -2.18
CA GLN A 74 12.76 3.48 -1.34
C GLN A 74 13.08 2.15 -2.06
N GLY A 75 12.78 2.04 -3.36
CA GLY A 75 12.99 0.84 -4.15
C GLY A 75 12.10 -0.33 -3.75
N VAL A 76 10.91 -0.07 -3.20
CA VAL A 76 9.94 -1.12 -2.86
C VAL A 76 9.30 -1.66 -4.16
N PRO A 77 9.21 -2.99 -4.35
CA PRO A 77 8.75 -3.60 -5.61
C PRO A 77 7.22 -3.54 -5.75
N ILE A 78 6.67 -2.36 -6.01
CA ILE A 78 5.25 -2.13 -6.29
C ILE A 78 5.05 -2.16 -7.80
N HIS A 79 4.24 -3.09 -8.29
CA HIS A 79 3.97 -3.30 -9.72
C HIS A 79 2.63 -2.70 -10.18
N GLY A 80 1.79 -2.26 -9.23
CA GLY A 80 0.55 -1.56 -9.53
C GLY A 80 -0.20 -1.06 -8.30
N ILE A 81 -1.27 -0.31 -8.58
CA ILE A 81 -2.23 0.19 -7.60
C ILE A 81 -3.58 -0.45 -7.92
N GLY A 82 -4.23 -1.00 -6.89
CA GLY A 82 -5.61 -1.46 -6.99
C GLY A 82 -6.58 -0.35 -6.58
N ILE A 83 -7.59 -0.09 -7.42
CA ILE A 83 -8.69 0.84 -7.14
C ILE A 83 -9.96 -0.01 -7.06
N GLN A 84 -10.49 -0.18 -5.84
CA GLN A 84 -11.62 -1.10 -5.63
C GLN A 84 -12.90 -0.68 -6.37
N SER A 85 -13.10 0.62 -6.58
CA SER A 85 -14.23 1.19 -7.35
C SER A 85 -15.62 0.77 -6.81
N HIS A 86 -15.78 0.84 -5.48
CA HIS A 86 -17.09 0.64 -4.83
C HIS A 86 -18.09 1.75 -5.15
#